data_AF-A0A7K3NNV8-F1
#
_entry.id   AF-A0A7K3NNV8-F1
#
_cell.length_a   1.000
_cell.length_b   1.000
_cell.length_c   1.000
_cell.angle_alpha   90.00
_cell.angle_beta   90.00
_cell.angle_gamma   90.00
#
_symmetry.space_group_name_H-M   'P 1'
#
loop_
_entity.id
_entity.type
_entity.pdbx_description
1 polymer ?
#
loop_
_entity_poly.entity_id
_entity_poly.type
_entity_poly.pdbx_seq_one_letter_code
_entity_poly.pdbx_strand_id
1 'polypeptide(L)'
;MDDLDVIVTELFRKYFHVLWEAATELAHKTWLALWGALYDAAVWLEAFVGAVAARVSLWQAVGMAVVAVAGLCFWIFRENFYVRRFRHNIHWLRFRGYRPMLVDYRLGAKSGRADFLGRETAVPERFPGLRIFDAIPDAYVVVFGTGNGGPARMVRTYPRQTRAGRAAMVRELSDHVREAGRYVNPRSEVEAFLAFLAAMDPAMADLGRPGEGEKRQAV
;
A
#
# COMPACT_ATOMS: atom_id res chain seq x y z
N MET A 1 -14.31 -25.20 -53.52
CA MET A 1 -13.76 -24.83 -52.19
C MET A 1 -14.72 -25.24 -51.07
N ASP A 2 -15.88 -25.80 -51.40
CA ASP A 2 -17.01 -26.02 -50.48
C ASP A 2 -16.98 -27.35 -49.71
N ASP A 3 -16.30 -28.39 -50.23
CA ASP A 3 -16.25 -29.70 -49.56
C ASP A 3 -15.35 -29.72 -48.31
N LEU A 4 -14.35 -28.82 -48.24
CA LEU A 4 -13.44 -28.75 -47.10
C LEU A 4 -14.15 -28.19 -45.85
N ASP A 5 -15.05 -27.21 -46.03
CA ASP A 5 -15.81 -26.60 -44.94
C ASP A 5 -16.82 -27.56 -44.33
N VAL A 6 -17.45 -28.42 -45.15
CA VAL A 6 -18.38 -29.46 -44.67
C VAL A 6 -17.64 -30.48 -43.80
N ILE A 7 -16.48 -30.97 -44.26
CA ILE A 7 -15.67 -31.94 -43.52
C ILE A 7 -15.14 -31.33 -42.22
N VAL A 8 -14.65 -30.09 -42.24
CA VAL A 8 -14.18 -29.40 -41.03
C VAL A 8 -15.33 -29.15 -40.05
N THR A 9 -16.53 -28.82 -40.54
CA THR A 9 -17.71 -28.62 -39.68
C THR A 9 -18.19 -29.92 -39.04
N GLU A 10 -18.19 -31.03 -39.79
CA GLU A 10 -18.54 -32.35 -39.26
C GLU A 10 -17.52 -32.87 -38.25
N LEU A 11 -16.22 -32.71 -38.53
CA LEU A 11 -15.17 -33.02 -37.58
C LEU A 11 -15.32 -32.16 -36.32
N PHE A 12 -15.48 -30.85 -36.47
CA PHE A 12 -15.64 -29.96 -35.33
C PHE A 12 -16.85 -30.35 -34.48
N ARG A 13 -17.99 -30.67 -35.10
CA ARG A 13 -19.20 -31.11 -34.40
C ARG A 13 -18.97 -32.42 -33.63
N LYS A 14 -18.28 -33.39 -34.25
CA LYS A 14 -18.00 -34.70 -33.63
C LYS A 14 -17.01 -34.59 -32.47
N TYR A 15 -15.92 -33.86 -32.66
CA TYR A 15 -14.92 -33.65 -31.60
C TYR A 15 -15.47 -32.76 -30.47
N PHE A 16 -16.28 -31.75 -30.80
CA PHE A 16 -16.95 -30.91 -29.79
C PHE A 16 -17.95 -31.71 -28.96
N HIS A 17 -18.72 -32.62 -29.57
CA HIS A 17 -19.66 -33.45 -28.84
C HIS A 17 -18.97 -34.39 -27.84
N VAL A 18 -17.87 -35.02 -28.24
CA VAL A 18 -17.05 -35.87 -27.36
C VAL A 18 -16.40 -35.06 -26.24
N LEU A 19 -15.88 -33.86 -26.54
CA LEU A 19 -15.32 -32.95 -25.54
C LEU A 19 -16.40 -32.48 -24.55
N TRP A 20 -17.61 -32.23 -25.03
CA TRP A 20 -18.73 -31.79 -24.20
C TRP A 20 -19.24 -32.90 -23.28
N GLU A 21 -19.35 -34.14 -23.76
CA GLU A 21 -19.69 -35.30 -22.94
C GLU A 21 -18.63 -35.57 -21.86
N ALA A 22 -17.35 -35.53 -22.23
CA ALA A 22 -16.26 -35.68 -21.27
C ALA A 22 -16.25 -34.56 -20.21
N ALA A 23 -16.51 -33.32 -20.61
CA ALA A 23 -16.56 -32.17 -19.70
C ALA A 23 -17.75 -32.24 -18.73
N THR A 24 -18.92 -32.65 -19.22
CA THR A 24 -20.12 -32.79 -18.38
C THR A 24 -20.02 -33.98 -17.44
N GLU A 25 -19.42 -35.09 -17.87
CA GLU A 25 -19.15 -36.24 -17.00
C GLU A 25 -18.13 -35.89 -15.90
N LEU A 26 -17.08 -35.15 -16.23
CA LEU A 26 -16.10 -34.67 -15.25
C LEU A 26 -16.72 -33.67 -14.27
N ALA A 27 -17.58 -32.76 -14.75
CA ALA A 27 -18.31 -31.82 -13.92
C ALA A 27 -19.29 -32.54 -12.98
N HIS A 28 -19.98 -33.58 -13.46
CA HIS A 28 -20.90 -34.36 -12.64
C HIS A 28 -20.16 -35.17 -11.57
N LYS A 29 -19.02 -35.81 -11.91
CA LYS A 29 -18.20 -36.55 -10.95
C LYS A 29 -17.57 -35.64 -9.89
N THR A 30 -17.08 -34.46 -10.29
CA THR A 30 -16.53 -33.48 -9.33
C THR A 30 -17.64 -32.89 -8.43
N TRP A 31 -18.83 -32.66 -8.96
CA TRP A 31 -20.00 -32.24 -8.19
C TRP A 31 -20.42 -33.27 -7.15
N LEU A 32 -20.52 -34.55 -7.51
CA LEU A 32 -20.85 -35.63 -6.58
C LEU A 32 -19.75 -35.82 -5.52
N ALA A 33 -18.48 -35.71 -5.89
CA ALA A 33 -17.36 -35.78 -4.95
C ALA A 33 -17.38 -34.60 -3.96
N LEU A 34 -17.72 -33.40 -4.42
CA LEU A 34 -17.89 -32.22 -3.57
C LEU A 34 -19.03 -32.43 -2.56
N TRP A 35 -20.18 -32.96 -3.01
CA TRP A 35 -21.30 -33.27 -2.13
C TRP A 35 -20.99 -34.38 -1.13
N GLY A 36 -20.28 -35.43 -1.56
CA GLY A 36 -19.78 -36.48 -0.67
C GLY A 36 -18.87 -35.90 0.41
N ALA A 37 -17.89 -35.08 0.04
CA ALA A 37 -16.99 -34.43 0.99
C ALA A 37 -17.71 -33.48 1.95
N LEU A 38 -18.74 -32.75 1.48
CA LEU A 38 -19.56 -31.89 2.33
C LEU A 38 -20.42 -32.70 3.31
N TYR A 39 -20.99 -33.82 2.86
CA TYR A 39 -21.76 -34.72 3.71
C TYR A 39 -20.89 -35.38 4.78
N ASP A 40 -19.72 -35.91 4.39
CA ASP A 40 -18.77 -36.51 5.33
C ASP A 40 -18.26 -35.47 6.34
N ALA A 41 -18.00 -34.23 5.89
CA ALA A 41 -17.65 -33.14 6.79
C ALA A 41 -18.79 -32.81 7.76
N ALA A 42 -20.05 -32.85 7.31
CA ALA A 42 -21.22 -32.61 8.16
C ALA A 42 -21.40 -33.72 9.21
N VAL A 43 -21.27 -35.00 8.81
CA VAL A 43 -21.33 -36.16 9.73
C VAL A 43 -20.19 -36.12 10.74
N TRP A 44 -18.97 -35.77 10.29
CA TRP A 44 -17.82 -35.59 11.18
C TRP A 44 -18.05 -34.44 12.17
N LEU A 45 -18.61 -33.32 11.70
CA LEU A 45 -18.96 -32.17 12.53
C LEU A 45 -20.03 -32.55 13.57
N GLU A 46 -21.04 -33.32 13.19
CA GLU A 46 -22.10 -33.78 14.10
C GLU A 46 -21.54 -34.72 15.17
N ALA A 47 -20.67 -35.66 14.80
CA ALA A 47 -19.99 -36.54 15.75
C ALA A 47 -19.05 -35.77 16.69
N PHE A 48 -18.32 -34.78 16.16
CA PHE A 48 -17.44 -33.91 16.93
C PHE A 48 -18.24 -33.04 17.92
N VAL A 49 -19.33 -32.43 17.46
CA VAL A 49 -20.25 -31.63 18.29
C VAL A 49 -20.89 -32.52 19.36
N GLY A 50 -21.30 -33.75 19.05
CA GLY A 50 -21.84 -34.69 20.03
C GLY A 50 -20.82 -35.07 21.12
N ALA A 51 -19.56 -35.35 20.73
CA ALA A 51 -18.49 -35.68 21.66
C ALA A 51 -18.06 -34.49 22.54
N VAL A 52 -18.08 -33.27 22.00
CA VAL A 52 -17.74 -32.03 22.70
C VAL A 52 -18.90 -31.56 23.58
N ALA A 53 -20.16 -31.64 23.11
CA ALA A 53 -21.35 -31.25 23.86
C ALA A 53 -21.53 -32.07 25.15
N ALA A 54 -21.08 -33.34 25.17
CA ALA A 54 -21.08 -34.17 26.38
C ALA A 54 -20.12 -33.67 27.48
N ARG A 55 -19.17 -32.78 27.14
CA ARG A 55 -18.10 -32.29 28.04
C ARG A 55 -18.14 -30.79 28.29
N VAL A 56 -18.98 -30.06 27.56
CA VAL A 56 -19.01 -28.60 27.53
C VAL A 56 -20.34 -28.12 28.08
N SER A 57 -20.28 -27.20 29.06
CA SER A 57 -21.50 -26.62 29.63
C SER A 57 -22.27 -25.84 28.57
N LEU A 58 -23.61 -25.78 28.67
CA LEU A 58 -24.47 -25.04 27.74
C LEU A 58 -23.98 -23.61 27.48
N TRP A 59 -23.48 -22.94 28.52
CA TRP A 59 -22.95 -21.58 28.44
C TRP A 59 -21.69 -21.46 27.57
N GLN A 60 -20.80 -22.44 27.61
CA GLN A 60 -19.61 -22.47 26.76
C GLN A 60 -19.99 -22.74 25.30
N ALA A 61 -20.98 -23.60 25.03
CA ALA A 61 -21.49 -23.83 23.69
C ALA A 61 -22.14 -22.56 23.11
N VAL A 62 -22.94 -21.85 23.92
CA VAL A 62 -23.51 -20.55 23.54
C VAL A 62 -22.42 -19.51 23.27
N GLY A 63 -21.38 -19.44 24.12
CA GLY A 63 -20.25 -18.53 23.91
C GLY A 63 -19.51 -18.80 22.59
N MET A 64 -19.24 -20.07 22.28
CA MET A 64 -18.61 -20.47 21.02
C MET A 64 -19.48 -20.13 19.81
N ALA A 65 -20.80 -20.35 19.89
CA ALA A 65 -21.73 -19.98 18.83
C ALA A 65 -21.75 -18.47 18.60
N VAL A 66 -21.76 -17.66 19.67
CA VAL A 66 -21.68 -16.19 19.55
C VAL A 66 -20.39 -15.75 18.88
N VAL A 67 -19.23 -16.32 19.26
CA VAL A 67 -17.94 -16.00 18.64
C VAL A 67 -17.91 -16.41 17.16
N ALA A 68 -18.45 -17.59 16.82
CA ALA A 68 -18.53 -18.07 15.45
C ALA A 68 -19.41 -17.15 14.59
N VAL A 69 -20.59 -16.76 15.09
CA VAL A 69 -21.49 -15.82 14.41
C VAL A 69 -20.84 -14.44 14.27
N ALA A 70 -20.20 -13.93 15.32
CA ALA A 70 -19.49 -12.65 15.27
C ALA A 70 -18.34 -12.69 14.25
N GLY A 71 -17.58 -13.78 14.21
CA GLY A 71 -16.51 -14.01 13.24
C GLY A 71 -17.03 -14.09 11.81
N LEU A 72 -18.15 -14.78 11.58
CA LEU A 72 -18.81 -14.87 10.28
C LEU A 72 -19.35 -13.51 9.84
N CYS A 73 -20.03 -12.77 10.72
CA CYS A 73 -20.46 -11.40 10.44
C CYS A 73 -19.26 -10.51 10.12
N PHE A 74 -18.17 -10.57 10.90
CA PHE A 74 -16.95 -9.82 10.61
C PHE A 74 -16.36 -10.18 9.25
N TRP A 75 -16.35 -11.46 8.87
CA TRP A 75 -15.86 -11.92 7.57
C TRP A 75 -16.73 -11.42 6.41
N ILE A 76 -18.06 -11.51 6.52
CA ILE A 76 -19.00 -11.01 5.50
C ILE A 76 -18.93 -9.48 5.38
N PHE A 77 -18.92 -8.77 6.51
CA PHE A 77 -18.89 -7.31 6.55
C PHE A 77 -17.47 -6.72 6.45
N ARG A 78 -16.45 -7.57 6.31
CA ARG A 78 -15.03 -7.19 6.21
C ARG A 78 -14.81 -6.09 5.19
N GLU A 79 -15.30 -6.30 3.98
CA GLU A 79 -15.11 -5.36 2.86
C GLU A 79 -15.83 -4.05 3.12
N ASN A 80 -17.07 -4.11 3.63
CA ASN A 80 -17.82 -2.92 3.99
C ASN A 80 -17.15 -2.12 5.11
N PHE A 81 -16.57 -2.80 6.10
CA PHE A 81 -15.81 -2.15 7.17
C PHE A 81 -14.55 -1.48 6.63
N TYR A 82 -13.78 -2.18 5.79
CA TYR A 82 -12.60 -1.60 5.15
C TYR A 82 -12.93 -0.41 4.26
N VAL A 83 -13.96 -0.52 3.42
CA VAL A 83 -14.39 0.57 2.52
C VAL A 83 -14.87 1.77 3.33
N ARG A 84 -15.69 1.57 4.37
CA ARG A 84 -16.14 2.67 5.25
C ARG A 84 -14.98 3.31 5.99
N ARG A 85 -14.08 2.51 6.56
CA ARG A 85 -12.87 2.99 7.24
C ARG A 85 -11.97 3.77 6.29
N PHE A 86 -11.76 3.27 5.08
CA PHE A 86 -10.93 3.90 4.06
C PHE A 86 -11.54 5.22 3.57
N ARG A 87 -12.85 5.26 3.28
CA ARG A 87 -13.56 6.50 2.95
C ARG A 87 -13.46 7.52 4.06
N HIS A 88 -13.72 7.10 5.31
CA HIS A 88 -13.61 7.97 6.47
C HIS A 88 -12.19 8.55 6.61
N ASN A 89 -11.16 7.71 6.47
CA ASN A 89 -9.77 8.15 6.48
C ASN A 89 -9.48 9.15 5.35
N ILE A 90 -9.89 8.89 4.11
CA ILE A 90 -9.70 9.84 3.00
C ILE A 90 -10.41 11.17 3.28
N HIS A 91 -11.67 11.14 3.74
CA HIS A 91 -12.41 12.35 4.07
C HIS A 91 -11.70 13.15 5.18
N TRP A 92 -11.22 12.45 6.20
CA TRP A 92 -10.49 13.08 7.30
C TRP A 92 -9.14 13.65 6.85
N LEU A 93 -8.42 12.96 5.96
CA LEU A 93 -7.19 13.47 5.34
C LEU A 93 -7.47 14.72 4.50
N ARG A 94 -8.53 14.71 3.69
CA ARG A 94 -8.96 15.90 2.94
C ARG A 94 -9.36 17.05 3.85
N PHE A 95 -10.05 16.77 4.95
CA PHE A 95 -10.37 17.77 5.98
C PHE A 95 -9.12 18.38 6.60
N ARG A 96 -8.06 17.58 6.81
CA ARG A 96 -6.73 18.06 7.24
C ARG A 96 -5.94 18.81 6.16
N GLY A 97 -6.51 18.97 4.97
CA GLY A 97 -5.90 19.71 3.86
C GLY A 97 -5.04 18.86 2.93
N TYR A 98 -5.00 17.53 3.08
CA TYR A 98 -4.32 16.66 2.13
C TYR A 98 -5.10 16.59 0.82
N ARG A 99 -4.41 16.76 -0.30
CA ARG A 99 -5.01 16.75 -1.65
C ARG A 99 -4.17 15.88 -2.59
N PRO A 100 -4.78 15.27 -3.62
CA PRO A 100 -4.02 14.59 -4.65
C PRO A 100 -3.08 15.59 -5.32
N MET A 101 -1.80 15.27 -5.35
CA MET A 101 -0.75 16.07 -5.95
C MET A 101 -0.15 15.30 -7.12
N LEU A 102 -0.08 15.97 -8.26
CA LEU A 102 0.54 15.45 -9.47
C LEU A 102 1.73 16.34 -9.79
N VAL A 103 2.92 15.76 -9.73
CA VAL A 103 4.17 16.46 -10.01
C VAL A 103 4.88 15.78 -11.16
N ASP A 104 4.98 16.49 -12.28
CA ASP A 104 5.77 16.03 -13.41
C ASP A 104 7.25 16.32 -13.15
N TYR A 105 8.11 15.34 -13.42
CA TYR A 105 9.54 15.47 -13.21
C TYR A 105 10.35 14.98 -14.41
N ARG A 106 11.55 15.52 -14.55
CA ARG A 106 12.50 15.17 -15.61
C ARG A 106 13.91 15.05 -15.04
N LEU A 107 14.39 13.82 -14.95
CA LEU A 107 15.75 13.49 -14.55
C LEU A 107 16.58 13.15 -15.80
N GLY A 108 17.26 14.16 -16.34
CA GLY A 108 18.02 14.02 -17.59
C GLY A 108 17.12 13.65 -18.77
N ALA A 109 17.36 12.48 -19.36
CA ALA A 109 16.55 11.95 -20.46
C ALA A 109 15.23 11.29 -20.03
N LYS A 110 15.05 10.99 -18.73
CA LYS A 110 13.85 10.32 -18.21
C LYS A 110 12.85 11.36 -17.72
N SER A 111 11.62 11.32 -18.24
CA SER A 111 10.47 12.00 -17.67
C SER A 111 9.61 11.02 -16.88
N GLY A 112 8.89 11.52 -15.89
CA GLY A 112 7.95 10.74 -15.12
C GLY A 112 6.95 11.64 -14.41
N ARG A 113 5.97 11.00 -13.79
CA ARG A 113 4.93 11.67 -13.02
C ARG A 113 4.83 11.02 -11.66
N ALA A 114 4.94 11.83 -10.62
CA ALA A 114 4.72 11.40 -9.25
C ALA A 114 3.28 11.77 -8.86
N ASP A 115 2.50 10.76 -8.48
CA ASP A 115 1.17 10.92 -7.88
C ASP A 115 1.24 10.54 -6.41
N PHE A 116 0.82 11.45 -5.55
CA PHE A 116 0.78 11.23 -4.11
C PHE A 116 -0.31 12.08 -3.46
N LEU A 117 -0.86 11.58 -2.35
CA LEU A 117 -1.75 12.36 -1.51
C LEU A 117 -0.91 13.15 -0.51
N GLY A 118 -0.87 14.48 -0.66
CA GLY A 118 0.02 15.31 0.13
C GLY A 118 -0.55 16.69 0.47
N ARG A 119 0.09 17.34 1.43
CA ARG A 119 -0.15 18.74 1.80
C ARG A 119 1.15 19.49 1.65
N GLU A 120 1.12 20.61 0.95
CA GLU A 120 2.31 21.44 0.76
C GLU A 120 2.68 22.13 2.08
N THR A 121 3.95 22.03 2.44
CA THR A 121 4.54 22.69 3.60
C THR A 121 5.20 23.97 3.11
N ALA A 122 4.84 25.11 3.69
CA ALA A 122 5.34 26.41 3.28
C ALA A 122 6.85 26.51 3.54
N VAL A 123 7.65 26.28 2.49
CA VAL A 123 9.11 26.38 2.55
C VAL A 123 9.51 27.86 2.53
N PRO A 124 10.48 28.29 3.36
CA PRO A 124 10.99 29.66 3.33
C PRO A 124 11.50 30.05 1.94
N GLU A 125 11.25 31.30 1.53
CA GLU A 125 11.67 31.84 0.22
C GLU A 125 13.18 31.76 -0.03
N ARG A 126 13.98 31.63 1.04
CA ARG A 126 15.44 31.39 1.00
C ARG A 126 15.83 30.10 0.26
N PHE A 127 14.90 29.16 0.08
CA PHE A 127 15.13 27.91 -0.66
C PHE A 127 14.38 27.88 -2.01
N PRO A 128 14.69 28.77 -2.98
CA PRO A 128 13.95 28.82 -4.24
C PRO A 128 14.07 27.50 -5.02
N GLY A 129 12.95 26.96 -5.50
CA GLY A 129 12.94 25.73 -6.29
C GLY A 129 12.94 24.44 -5.46
N LEU A 130 12.81 24.53 -4.13
CA LEU A 130 12.49 23.40 -3.27
C LEU A 130 11.01 23.49 -2.85
N ARG A 131 10.28 22.40 -3.03
CA ARG A 131 8.93 22.23 -2.47
C ARG A 131 8.89 20.98 -1.63
N ILE A 132 8.29 21.06 -0.45
CA ILE A 132 8.15 19.94 0.48
C ILE A 132 6.68 19.67 0.66
N PHE A 133 6.31 18.40 0.64
CA PHE A 133 4.97 17.95 0.90
C PHE A 133 4.99 16.93 2.04
N ASP A 134 4.08 17.12 2.99
CA ASP A 134 3.68 16.06 3.92
C ASP A 134 2.84 15.05 3.12
N ALA A 135 3.34 13.83 2.92
CA ALA A 135 2.73 12.85 2.04
C ALA A 135 2.31 11.56 2.78
N ILE A 136 1.46 10.77 2.13
CA ILE A 136 0.91 9.51 2.66
C ILE A 136 1.38 8.33 1.79
N PRO A 137 1.83 7.21 2.39
CA PRO A 137 1.98 6.95 3.82
C PRO A 137 3.09 7.83 4.45
N ASP A 138 3.09 7.95 5.79
CA ASP A 138 3.86 8.94 6.58
C ASP A 138 5.30 9.21 6.08
N ALA A 139 5.42 10.18 5.17
CA ALA A 139 6.64 10.47 4.43
C ALA A 139 6.71 11.94 4.03
N TYR A 140 7.93 12.41 3.79
CA TYR A 140 8.19 13.67 3.12
C TYR A 140 8.39 13.42 1.63
N VAL A 141 7.63 14.11 0.79
CA VAL A 141 7.94 14.21 -0.64
C VAL A 141 8.63 15.55 -0.87
N VAL A 142 9.88 15.50 -1.32
CA VAL A 142 10.66 16.68 -1.66
C VAL A 142 10.79 16.76 -3.17
N VAL A 143 10.46 17.93 -3.71
CA VAL A 143 10.53 18.23 -5.12
C VAL A 143 11.64 19.25 -5.34
N PHE A 144 12.61 18.87 -6.15
CA PHE A 144 13.82 19.64 -6.44
C PHE A 144 13.72 20.35 -7.80
N GLY A 145 14.15 21.61 -7.84
CA GLY A 145 14.31 22.39 -9.06
C GLY A 145 13.03 22.90 -9.70
N THR A 146 12.00 23.24 -8.92
CA THR A 146 10.69 23.70 -9.44
C THR A 146 10.67 25.15 -9.95
N GLY A 147 11.81 25.67 -10.42
CA GLY A 147 11.90 27.04 -10.90
C GLY A 147 11.23 27.20 -12.27
N ASN A 148 10.30 28.15 -12.37
CA ASN A 148 9.74 28.70 -13.63
C ASN A 148 8.66 27.88 -14.35
N GLY A 149 7.83 27.13 -13.63
CA GLY A 149 6.64 26.47 -14.22
C GLY A 149 6.93 25.29 -15.15
N GLY A 150 8.21 24.86 -15.24
CA GLY A 150 8.62 23.63 -15.91
C GLY A 150 8.54 22.39 -15.01
N PRO A 151 8.79 21.19 -15.56
CA PRO A 151 8.82 19.96 -14.78
C PRO A 151 9.92 20.02 -13.71
N ALA A 152 9.65 19.44 -12.55
CA ALA A 152 10.65 19.34 -11.50
C ALA A 152 11.86 18.54 -11.98
N ARG A 153 13.06 18.87 -11.49
CA ARG A 153 14.26 18.08 -11.81
C ARG A 153 14.20 16.69 -11.22
N MET A 154 13.70 16.58 -9.99
CA MET A 154 13.64 15.32 -9.27
C MET A 154 12.55 15.38 -8.20
N VAL A 155 11.86 14.26 -8.01
CA VAL A 155 10.92 14.04 -6.91
C VAL A 155 11.41 12.86 -6.10
N ARG A 156 11.51 13.02 -4.78
CA ARG A 156 11.97 11.98 -3.87
C ARG A 156 11.06 11.86 -2.67
N THR A 157 10.83 10.63 -2.25
CA THR A 157 10.04 10.29 -1.07
C THR A 157 10.95 9.76 0.01
N TYR A 158 10.87 10.35 1.20
CA TYR A 158 11.66 9.96 2.37
C TYR A 158 10.72 9.55 3.51
N PRO A 159 10.87 8.35 4.07
CA PRO A 159 10.07 7.94 5.22
C PRO A 159 10.35 8.85 6.43
N ARG A 160 9.30 9.46 7.00
CA ARG A 160 9.39 10.54 7.98
C ARG A 160 10.04 10.11 9.30
N GLN A 161 9.78 8.88 9.74
CA GLN A 161 10.17 8.39 11.07
C GLN A 161 11.46 7.56 11.06
N THR A 162 12.28 7.65 10.02
CA THR A 162 13.47 6.79 9.88
C THR A 162 14.75 7.59 9.81
N ARG A 163 15.79 7.15 10.54
CA ARG A 163 17.14 7.73 10.42
C ARG A 163 17.71 7.58 9.02
N ALA A 164 17.45 6.44 8.37
CA ALA A 164 17.85 6.19 6.99
C ALA A 164 17.20 7.17 6.01
N GLY A 165 15.89 7.42 6.14
CA GLY A 165 15.17 8.40 5.35
C GLY A 165 15.72 9.81 5.54
N ARG A 166 15.97 10.20 6.79
CA ARG A 166 16.64 11.48 7.11
C ARG A 166 18.02 11.57 6.48
N ALA A 167 18.87 10.54 6.60
CA ALA A 167 20.21 10.53 6.04
C ALA A 167 20.20 10.64 4.51
N ALA A 168 19.29 9.92 3.83
CA ALA A 168 19.11 10.01 2.39
C ALA A 168 18.69 11.41 1.94
N MET A 169 17.74 12.02 2.66
CA MET A 169 17.29 13.39 2.41
C MET A 169 18.42 14.40 2.58
N VAL A 170 19.22 14.28 3.65
CA VAL A 170 20.38 15.17 3.90
C VAL A 170 21.39 15.09 2.77
N ARG A 171 21.69 13.87 2.30
CA ARG A 171 22.62 13.65 1.19
C ARG A 171 22.13 14.32 -0.09
N GLU A 172 20.91 14.03 -0.52
CA GLU A 172 20.38 14.56 -1.78
C GLU A 172 20.15 16.08 -1.72
N LEU A 173 19.77 16.62 -0.55
CA LEU A 173 19.72 18.07 -0.33
C LEU A 173 21.11 18.71 -0.42
N SER A 174 22.13 18.09 0.16
CA SER A 174 23.51 18.56 0.08
C SER A 174 24.00 18.61 -1.37
N ASP A 175 23.69 17.58 -2.15
CA ASP A 175 24.02 17.52 -3.57
C ASP A 175 23.28 18.62 -4.35
N HIS A 176 21.98 18.81 -4.09
CA HIS A 176 21.20 19.87 -4.72
C HIS A 176 21.74 21.28 -4.41
N VAL A 177 22.06 21.57 -3.15
CA VAL A 177 22.60 22.88 -2.72
C VAL A 177 23.96 23.13 -3.36
N ARG A 178 24.82 22.10 -3.46
CA ARG A 178 26.13 22.20 -4.14
C ARG A 178 25.98 22.49 -5.63
N GLU A 179 25.11 21.74 -6.31
CA GLU A 179 24.87 21.91 -7.75
C GLU A 179 24.21 23.25 -8.10
N ALA A 180 23.39 23.80 -7.21
CA ALA A 180 22.76 25.11 -7.42
C ALA A 180 23.78 26.25 -7.51
N GLY A 181 25.00 26.07 -6.98
CA GLY A 181 26.13 27.00 -7.12
C GLY A 181 25.96 28.41 -6.54
N ARG A 182 24.78 28.73 -5.99
CA ARG A 182 24.39 30.08 -5.55
C ARG A 182 24.57 30.33 -4.05
N TYR A 183 24.89 29.29 -3.29
CA TYR A 183 24.98 29.37 -1.82
C TYR A 183 26.43 29.51 -1.38
N VAL A 184 26.70 30.53 -0.56
CA VAL A 184 28.06 30.84 -0.06
C VAL A 184 28.60 29.73 0.84
N ASN A 185 27.74 29.11 1.67
CA ASN A 185 28.11 27.99 2.53
C ASN A 185 27.04 26.88 2.47
N PRO A 186 27.21 25.89 1.57
CA PRO A 186 26.25 24.81 1.36
C PRO A 186 25.87 24.03 2.62
N ARG A 187 26.83 23.83 3.54
CA ARG A 187 26.58 23.08 4.78
C ARG A 187 25.62 23.83 5.70
N SER A 188 25.81 25.13 5.85
CA SER A 188 24.93 25.96 6.68
C SER A 188 23.49 26.04 6.14
N GLU A 189 23.31 25.95 4.82
CA GLU A 189 21.97 25.92 4.19
C GLU A 189 21.24 24.61 4.47
N VAL A 190 21.96 23.48 4.37
CA VAL A 190 21.42 22.17 4.73
C VAL A 190 21.03 22.13 6.21
N GLU A 191 21.87 22.67 7.10
CA GLU A 191 21.57 22.76 8.53
C GLU A 191 20.35 23.66 8.81
N ALA A 192 20.24 24.81 8.12
CA ALA A 192 19.09 25.70 8.23
C ALA A 192 17.79 25.04 7.75
N PHE A 193 17.84 24.26 6.67
CA PHE A 193 16.70 23.50 6.16
C PHE A 193 16.27 22.41 7.13
N LEU A 194 17.22 21.69 7.74
CA LEU A 194 16.92 20.68 8.75
C LEU A 194 16.36 21.30 10.03
N ALA A 195 16.84 22.47 10.44
CA ALA A 195 16.29 23.20 11.57
C ALA A 195 14.83 23.65 11.30
N PHE A 196 14.55 24.11 10.09
CA PHE A 196 13.19 24.42 9.65
C PHE A 196 12.28 23.18 9.71
N LEU A 197 12.72 22.04 9.17
CA LEU A 197 11.96 20.79 9.25
C LEU A 197 11.76 20.30 10.69
N ALA A 198 12.79 20.41 11.54
CA ALA A 198 12.72 20.04 12.94
C ALA A 198 11.75 20.93 13.75
N ALA A 199 11.65 22.21 13.40
CA ALA A 199 10.68 23.12 14.02
C ALA A 199 9.23 22.78 13.61
N MET A 200 9.03 22.36 12.36
CA MET A 200 7.73 21.93 11.85
C MET A 200 7.32 20.53 12.34
N ASP A 201 8.31 19.68 12.60
CA ASP A 201 8.13 18.28 13.00
C ASP A 201 9.12 17.86 14.09
N PRO A 202 8.68 17.83 15.37
CA PRO A 202 9.53 17.42 16.49
C PRO A 202 10.12 16.02 16.34
N ALA A 203 9.41 15.09 15.70
CA ALA A 203 9.91 13.73 15.46
C ALA A 203 11.16 13.74 14.57
N MET A 204 11.24 14.68 13.62
CA MET A 204 12.41 14.85 12.76
C MET A 204 13.63 15.41 13.52
N ALA A 205 13.39 16.22 14.56
CA ALA A 205 14.43 16.72 15.45
C ALA A 205 15.09 15.57 16.23
N ASP A 206 14.29 14.64 16.75
CA ASP A 206 14.77 13.51 17.53
C ASP A 206 15.61 12.53 16.70
N LEU A 207 15.30 12.38 15.41
CA LEU A 207 16.09 11.57 14.48
C LEU A 207 17.51 12.14 14.23
N GLY A 208 17.72 13.43 14.49
CA GLY A 208 19.01 14.10 14.33
C GLY A 208 19.93 14.00 15.53
N ARG A 209 19.42 13.57 16.69
CA ARG A 209 20.23 13.38 17.90
C ARG A 209 21.01 12.07 17.77
N PRO A 210 22.34 12.06 18.01
CA PRO A 210 23.07 10.81 18.13
C PRO A 210 22.40 9.96 19.20
N GLY A 211 22.03 8.73 18.86
CA GLY A 211 21.38 7.84 19.82
C GLY A 211 22.36 7.52 20.95
N GLU A 212 21.90 7.55 22.20
CA GLU A 212 22.69 7.09 23.35
C GLU A 212 23.19 5.63 23.20
N GLY A 213 22.60 4.85 22.28
CA GLY A 213 23.03 3.47 21.97
C GLY A 213 24.27 3.33 21.08
N GLU A 214 24.76 4.38 20.42
CA GLU A 214 25.92 4.28 19.51
C GLU A 214 27.26 4.52 20.22
N LYS A 215 27.24 5.07 21.45
CA LYS A 215 28.43 5.23 22.30
C LYS A 215 28.82 3.94 23.06
N ARG A 216 28.09 2.84 22.92
CA ARG A 216 28.38 1.57 23.63
C ARG A 216 28.95 0.46 22.74
N GLN A 217 29.14 0.69 21.43
CA GLN A 217 29.73 -0.29 20.51
C GLN A 217 31.11 0.11 19.97
N ALA A 218 31.69 1.18 20.51
CA ALA A 218 33.08 1.57 20.28
C ALA A 218 33.85 1.49 21.60
N VAL A 219 33.90 0.30 22.21
CA VAL A 219 34.90 -0.12 23.20
C VAL A 219 35.25 -1.57 22.91
#